data_AF-A0A6J1P2Y9-F1
#
_entry.id   AF-A0A6J1P2Y9-F1
#
_cell.length_a   1.000
_cell.length_b   1.000
_cell.length_c   1.000
_cell.angle_alpha   90.00
_cell.angle_beta   90.00
_cell.angle_gamma   90.00
#
_symmetry.space_group_name_H-M   'P 1'
#
loop_
_entity.id
_entity.type
_entity.pdbx_description
1 polymer ?
#
loop_
_entity_poly.entity_id
_entity_poly.type
_entity_poly.pdbx_seq_one_letter_code
_entity_poly.pdbx_strand_id
1 'polypeptide(L)'
;MWRVGVISIFIATLHAQDTIKTTNLSPAEDQSTRIIGGNATTIEKYPFTVQVLYNSQLSCGGALITRRHVLSAAHCFVASNGQQVSPVYFSVRVGSTYLNTGGTVHPVSEVIIHQNYNTPVRDYDIAVMTLTSRVTLTSAVATAYIPSAGADVPDYALVTVVGWGRTNASSSVAQASTVLNEVQIYTVNQSVCAARYAYLQEITGDPYPITSNMLCAGLLDVGGKDACQGDSGGPLVRGGVLVGVVSWGWGCAQPLFPGVFTRVSAFTTWINDTVSGVPHARINAAASVQLNLIIFTIGLIFIR
;
A
#
# COMPACT_ATOMS: atom_id res chain seq x y z
N MET A 1 -52.42 -13.85 33.44
CA MET A 1 -51.17 -13.10 33.12
C MET A 1 -50.54 -13.75 31.90
N TRP A 2 -50.70 -13.15 30.72
CA TRP A 2 -50.06 -13.64 29.49
C TRP A 2 -48.68 -12.98 29.35
N ARG A 3 -47.61 -13.78 29.32
CA ARG A 3 -46.26 -13.29 29.04
C ARG A 3 -46.08 -13.21 27.52
N VAL A 4 -45.99 -12.00 27.00
CA VAL A 4 -45.60 -11.73 25.62
C VAL A 4 -44.07 -11.92 25.53
N GLY A 5 -43.63 -12.98 24.85
CA GLY A 5 -42.23 -13.19 24.54
C GLY A 5 -41.85 -12.36 23.31
N VAL A 6 -40.94 -11.39 23.49
CA VAL A 6 -40.37 -10.63 22.37
C VAL A 6 -39.33 -11.52 21.69
N ILE A 7 -39.64 -12.00 20.49
CA ILE A 7 -38.69 -12.71 19.63
C ILE A 7 -37.86 -11.65 18.91
N SER A 8 -36.63 -11.42 19.38
CA SER A 8 -35.65 -10.58 18.67
C SER A 8 -35.09 -11.37 17.49
N ILE A 9 -35.55 -11.04 16.29
CA ILE A 9 -34.99 -11.56 15.03
C ILE A 9 -33.69 -10.79 14.74
N PHE A 10 -32.54 -11.44 14.95
CA PHE A 10 -31.26 -10.93 14.45
C PHE A 10 -31.19 -11.19 12.94
N ILE A 11 -31.42 -10.16 12.14
CA ILE A 11 -31.14 -10.19 10.70
C ILE A 11 -29.62 -10.04 10.55
N ALA A 12 -28.91 -11.17 10.42
CA ALA A 12 -27.52 -11.15 9.97
C ALA A 12 -27.52 -10.72 8.49
N THR A 13 -27.21 -9.46 8.23
CA THR A 13 -26.94 -8.99 6.86
C THR A 13 -25.66 -9.67 6.38
N LEU A 14 -25.82 -10.67 5.51
CA LEU A 14 -24.72 -11.24 4.71
C LEU A 14 -24.12 -10.12 3.85
N HIS A 15 -23.12 -9.41 4.39
CA HIS A 15 -22.25 -8.59 3.58
C HIS A 15 -21.38 -9.56 2.79
N ALA A 16 -21.51 -9.57 1.46
CA ALA A 16 -20.52 -10.20 0.61
C ALA A 16 -19.15 -9.62 0.97
N GLN A 17 -18.31 -10.42 1.62
CA GLN A 17 -16.96 -10.02 1.99
C GLN A 17 -16.17 -9.83 0.71
N ASP A 18 -15.64 -8.63 0.52
CA ASP A 18 -14.76 -8.32 -0.60
C ASP A 18 -13.41 -9.01 -0.33
N THR A 19 -13.20 -10.21 -0.89
CA THR A 19 -12.00 -11.02 -0.66
C THR A 19 -10.81 -10.49 -1.47
N ILE A 20 -9.67 -10.33 -0.81
CA ILE A 20 -8.39 -10.02 -1.48
C ILE A 20 -7.88 -11.26 -2.22
N LYS A 21 -7.36 -11.05 -3.43
CA LYS A 21 -6.73 -12.12 -4.20
C LYS A 21 -5.27 -12.28 -3.76
N THR A 22 -4.96 -13.38 -3.10
CA THR A 22 -3.59 -13.74 -2.73
C THR A 22 -3.03 -14.77 -3.71
N THR A 23 -1.74 -14.70 -4.02
CA THR A 23 -1.07 -15.69 -4.85
C THR A 23 0.39 -15.89 -4.44
N ASN A 24 0.91 -17.08 -4.68
CA ASN A 24 2.35 -17.30 -4.68
C ASN A 24 2.96 -16.63 -5.92
N LEU A 25 4.21 -16.18 -5.80
CA LEU A 25 4.94 -15.57 -6.90
C LEU A 25 5.44 -16.67 -7.85
N SER A 26 4.98 -16.68 -9.09
CA SER A 26 5.53 -17.53 -10.15
C SER A 26 6.78 -16.87 -10.77
N PRO A 27 7.68 -17.62 -11.43
CA PRO A 27 8.71 -17.03 -12.27
C PRO A 27 8.06 -16.11 -13.32
N ALA A 28 8.51 -14.86 -13.43
CA ALA A 28 8.03 -13.97 -14.48
C ALA A 28 8.58 -14.45 -15.83
N GLU A 29 7.74 -14.50 -16.86
CA GLU A 29 8.18 -14.77 -18.22
C GLU A 29 8.93 -13.55 -18.74
N ASP A 30 10.21 -13.72 -19.07
CA ASP A 30 11.10 -12.66 -19.53
C ASP A 30 10.82 -12.32 -21.01
N GLN A 31 9.86 -11.43 -21.24
CA GLN A 31 9.64 -10.82 -22.54
C GLN A 31 10.34 -9.45 -22.56
N SER A 32 11.66 -9.50 -22.73
CA SER A 32 12.58 -8.36 -22.77
C SER A 32 12.55 -7.65 -24.12
N THR A 33 12.01 -6.42 -24.15
CA THR A 33 12.39 -5.40 -25.15
C THR A 33 12.84 -4.14 -24.42
N ARG A 34 14.10 -3.79 -24.67
CA ARG A 34 14.93 -2.82 -23.94
C ARG A 34 14.60 -1.36 -24.32
N ILE A 35 14.16 -0.52 -23.37
CA ILE A 35 14.25 0.96 -23.45
C ILE A 35 14.53 1.56 -22.05
N ILE A 36 15.26 2.68 -22.00
CA ILE A 36 15.69 3.41 -20.78
C ILE A 36 14.89 4.71 -20.59
N GLY A 37 14.49 5.05 -19.35
CA GLY A 37 13.45 6.06 -19.06
C GLY A 37 12.06 5.46 -19.22
N GLY A 38 11.15 5.69 -18.26
CA GLY A 38 9.82 5.05 -18.27
C GLY A 38 9.07 5.24 -19.58
N ASN A 39 8.28 4.24 -19.98
CA ASN A 39 7.50 4.27 -21.21
C ASN A 39 6.04 4.56 -20.89
N ALA A 40 5.38 5.33 -21.76
CA ALA A 40 3.94 5.46 -21.71
C ALA A 40 3.27 4.08 -21.82
N THR A 41 2.28 3.85 -20.98
CA THR A 41 1.49 2.61 -20.91
C THR A 41 0.01 2.95 -20.76
N THR A 42 -0.85 1.94 -20.67
CA THR A 42 -2.31 2.15 -20.53
C THR A 42 -2.85 1.52 -19.26
N ILE A 43 -3.97 2.05 -18.79
CA ILE A 43 -4.63 1.52 -17.59
C ILE A 43 -5.11 0.09 -17.78
N GLU A 44 -5.45 -0.34 -19.01
CA GLU A 44 -5.86 -1.72 -19.30
C GLU A 44 -4.73 -2.73 -19.06
N LYS A 45 -3.46 -2.31 -19.14
CA LYS A 45 -2.32 -3.17 -18.80
C LYS A 45 -2.14 -3.33 -17.29
N TYR A 46 -2.46 -2.29 -16.51
CA TYR A 46 -2.41 -2.29 -15.05
C TYR A 46 -3.72 -1.79 -14.44
N PRO A 47 -4.84 -2.52 -14.61
CA PRO A 47 -6.19 -2.02 -14.32
C PRO A 47 -6.48 -1.85 -12.82
N PHE A 48 -5.52 -2.22 -11.97
CA PHE A 48 -5.55 -2.00 -10.53
C PHE A 48 -4.85 -0.72 -10.10
N THR A 49 -4.07 -0.06 -10.95
CA THR A 49 -3.37 1.18 -10.61
C THR A 49 -4.37 2.32 -10.47
N VAL A 50 -4.27 3.10 -9.40
CA VAL A 50 -5.20 4.21 -9.14
C VAL A 50 -4.46 5.51 -8.85
N GLN A 51 -5.13 6.64 -9.08
CA GLN A 51 -4.66 7.95 -8.63
C GLN A 51 -5.32 8.27 -7.28
N VAL A 52 -4.52 8.57 -6.27
CA VAL A 52 -4.98 9.11 -4.99
C VAL A 52 -4.92 10.64 -5.08
N LEU A 53 -6.09 11.26 -5.03
CA LEU A 53 -6.25 12.70 -5.19
C LEU A 53 -6.46 13.37 -3.83
N TYR A 54 -5.67 14.39 -3.54
CA TYR A 54 -5.89 15.31 -2.41
C TYR A 54 -6.43 16.63 -2.97
N ASN A 55 -7.62 17.07 -2.53
CA ASN A 55 -8.30 18.25 -3.07
C ASN A 55 -8.36 18.24 -4.62
N SER A 56 -8.70 17.09 -5.20
CA SER A 56 -8.79 16.85 -6.66
C SER A 56 -7.47 16.91 -7.45
N GLN A 57 -6.32 17.01 -6.79
CA GLN A 57 -5.00 16.96 -7.42
C GLN A 57 -4.30 15.66 -7.09
N LEU A 58 -3.53 15.10 -8.02
CA LEU A 58 -2.72 13.91 -7.76
C LEU A 58 -1.78 14.18 -6.58
N SER A 59 -1.91 13.35 -5.56
CA SER A 59 -1.03 13.37 -4.38
C SER A 59 -0.15 12.13 -4.35
N CYS A 60 -0.73 10.97 -4.60
CA CYS A 60 -0.06 9.67 -4.55
C CYS A 60 -0.67 8.71 -5.58
N GLY A 61 0.02 7.60 -5.83
CA GLY A 61 -0.55 6.42 -6.45
C GLY A 61 -1.19 5.48 -5.43
N GLY A 62 -1.77 4.40 -5.94
CA GLY A 62 -2.28 3.29 -5.15
C GLY A 62 -2.58 2.08 -6.02
N ALA A 63 -2.98 0.99 -5.37
CA ALA A 63 -3.48 -0.21 -6.02
C ALA A 63 -4.85 -0.61 -5.46
N LEU A 64 -5.84 -0.78 -6.34
CA LEU A 64 -7.14 -1.32 -5.99
C LEU A 64 -6.99 -2.80 -5.62
N ILE A 65 -7.17 -3.14 -4.33
CA ILE A 65 -7.00 -4.52 -3.83
C ILE A 65 -8.34 -5.26 -3.66
N THR A 66 -9.44 -4.50 -3.59
CA THR A 66 -10.81 -5.04 -3.68
C THR A 66 -11.71 -4.04 -4.40
N ARG A 67 -13.01 -4.32 -4.56
CA ARG A 67 -13.94 -3.35 -5.16
C ARG A 67 -14.16 -2.08 -4.33
N ARG A 68 -13.66 -2.03 -3.09
CA ARG A 68 -13.85 -0.90 -2.17
C ARG A 68 -12.57 -0.43 -1.46
N HIS A 69 -11.47 -1.16 -1.60
CA HIS A 69 -10.26 -0.90 -0.85
C HIS A 69 -9.07 -0.65 -1.77
N VAL A 70 -8.28 0.36 -1.42
CA VAL A 70 -7.06 0.76 -2.12
C VAL A 70 -5.88 0.66 -1.16
N LEU A 71 -4.82 -0.02 -1.58
CA LEU A 71 -3.55 -0.05 -0.87
C LEU A 71 -2.67 1.12 -1.35
N SER A 72 -2.06 1.83 -0.43
CA SER A 72 -1.12 2.92 -0.71
C SER A 72 -0.11 3.05 0.45
N ALA A 73 0.76 4.06 0.40
CA ALA A 73 1.74 4.33 1.44
C ALA A 73 1.12 5.17 2.57
N ALA A 74 1.51 4.92 3.82
CA ALA A 74 1.03 5.69 4.98
C ALA A 74 1.44 7.17 4.91
N HIS A 75 2.64 7.46 4.40
CA HIS A 75 3.16 8.82 4.32
C HIS A 75 2.31 9.75 3.42
N CYS A 76 1.48 9.19 2.54
CA CYS A 76 0.53 9.95 1.72
C CYS A 76 -0.61 10.59 2.54
N PHE A 77 -0.84 10.11 3.76
CA PHE A 77 -2.01 10.45 4.57
C PHE A 77 -1.64 11.09 5.91
N VAL A 78 -0.39 11.48 6.10
CA VAL A 78 0.09 12.16 7.31
C VAL A 78 0.66 13.53 6.97
N ALA A 79 0.41 14.50 7.84
CA ALA A 79 1.06 15.79 7.79
C ALA A 79 2.51 15.70 8.33
N SER A 80 3.29 16.76 8.15
CA SER A 80 4.69 16.84 8.61
C SER A 80 4.87 16.64 10.12
N ASN A 81 3.82 16.89 10.92
CA ASN A 81 3.78 16.65 12.36
C ASN A 81 3.32 15.22 12.73
N GLY A 82 3.19 14.32 11.75
CA GLY A 82 2.76 12.93 11.94
C GLY A 82 1.25 12.75 12.15
N GLN A 83 0.46 13.82 12.16
CA GLN A 83 -0.99 13.72 12.31
C GLN A 83 -1.64 13.21 11.03
N GLN A 84 -2.57 12.28 11.16
CA GLN A 84 -3.33 11.77 10.03
C GLN A 84 -4.23 12.87 9.44
N VAL A 85 -4.19 13.02 8.13
CA VAL A 85 -5.03 13.94 7.36
C VAL A 85 -6.44 13.34 7.22
N SER A 86 -7.46 14.19 7.36
CA SER A 86 -8.86 13.75 7.31
C SER A 86 -9.21 13.09 5.95
N PRO A 87 -9.89 11.92 5.93
CA PRO A 87 -10.32 11.24 4.71
C PRO A 87 -11.15 12.11 3.76
N VAL A 88 -11.85 13.14 4.26
CA VAL A 88 -12.72 14.03 3.47
C VAL A 88 -12.00 14.76 2.34
N TYR A 89 -10.69 14.96 2.48
CA TYR A 89 -9.88 15.62 1.45
C TYR A 89 -9.43 14.67 0.33
N PHE A 90 -9.66 13.37 0.49
CA PHE A 90 -9.18 12.35 -0.43
C PHE A 90 -10.29 11.79 -1.31
N SER A 91 -9.93 11.56 -2.57
CA SER A 91 -10.71 10.76 -3.51
C SER A 91 -9.78 9.89 -4.35
N VAL A 92 -10.31 8.84 -4.96
CA VAL A 92 -9.54 7.92 -5.78
C VAL A 92 -10.10 7.91 -7.19
N ARG A 93 -9.25 8.13 -8.21
CA ARG A 93 -9.60 7.88 -9.60
C ARG A 93 -9.17 6.48 -10.01
N VAL A 94 -10.10 5.70 -10.53
CA VAL A 94 -9.86 4.36 -11.11
C VAL A 94 -10.08 4.40 -12.62
N GLY A 95 -9.45 3.49 -13.36
CA GLY A 95 -9.76 3.27 -14.78
C GLY A 95 -9.35 4.41 -15.71
N SER A 96 -8.29 5.15 -15.38
CA SER A 96 -7.77 6.21 -16.25
C SER A 96 -6.32 5.98 -16.62
N THR A 97 -6.00 6.13 -17.91
CA THR A 97 -4.63 6.25 -18.42
C THR A 97 -4.08 7.67 -18.21
N TYR A 98 -4.93 8.69 -18.18
CA TYR A 98 -4.51 10.10 -18.19
C TYR A 98 -4.60 10.72 -16.79
N LEU A 99 -3.64 11.60 -16.48
CA LEU A 99 -3.51 12.21 -15.16
C LEU A 99 -4.75 13.01 -14.72
N ASN A 100 -5.45 13.66 -15.66
CA ASN A 100 -6.52 14.61 -15.33
C ASN A 100 -7.88 14.30 -15.99
N THR A 101 -7.98 13.27 -16.82
CA THR A 101 -9.18 12.96 -17.61
C THR A 101 -9.44 11.45 -17.65
N GLY A 102 -10.68 11.04 -17.96
CA GLY A 102 -11.07 9.62 -17.99
C GLY A 102 -11.27 8.99 -16.61
N GLY A 103 -11.66 7.72 -16.61
CA GLY A 103 -11.95 6.95 -15.40
C GLY A 103 -13.14 7.48 -14.60
N THR A 104 -13.27 7.00 -13.36
CA THR A 104 -14.28 7.46 -12.39
C THR A 104 -13.62 7.83 -11.07
N VAL A 105 -14.14 8.87 -10.41
CA VAL A 105 -13.61 9.39 -9.13
C VAL A 105 -14.54 8.98 -8.00
N HIS A 106 -13.99 8.39 -6.95
CA HIS A 106 -14.72 7.87 -5.79
C HIS A 106 -14.23 8.56 -4.50
N PRO A 107 -15.12 9.18 -3.71
CA PRO A 107 -14.74 9.72 -2.39
C PRO A 107 -14.31 8.63 -1.42
N VAL A 108 -13.42 8.99 -0.50
CA VAL A 108 -12.86 8.10 0.53
C VAL A 108 -13.63 8.29 1.84
N SER A 109 -14.09 7.20 2.43
CA SER A 109 -14.79 7.23 3.73
C SER A 109 -13.84 7.04 4.91
N GLU A 110 -12.74 6.33 4.71
CA GLU A 110 -11.80 5.98 5.77
C GLU A 110 -10.39 5.79 5.22
N VAL A 111 -9.39 6.11 6.04
CA VAL A 111 -7.99 5.78 5.80
C VAL A 111 -7.45 5.11 7.05
N ILE A 112 -6.94 3.89 6.91
CA ILE A 112 -6.36 3.10 7.98
C ILE A 112 -4.86 3.02 7.75
N ILE A 113 -4.10 3.74 8.56
CA ILE A 113 -2.63 3.70 8.58
C ILE A 113 -2.17 2.55 9.48
N HIS A 114 -1.12 1.83 9.07
CA HIS A 114 -0.52 0.80 9.92
C HIS A 114 -0.11 1.37 11.29
N GLN A 115 -0.44 0.67 12.37
CA GLN A 115 -0.35 1.20 13.74
C GLN A 115 1.09 1.51 14.17
N ASN A 116 2.05 0.83 13.55
CA ASN A 116 3.49 0.99 13.79
C ASN A 116 4.18 1.94 12.80
N TYR A 117 3.44 2.62 11.91
CA TYR A 117 4.04 3.60 11.01
C TYR A 117 4.77 4.68 11.80
N ASN A 118 5.99 5.01 11.40
CA ASN A 118 6.84 5.95 12.11
C ASN A 118 7.39 7.06 11.19
N THR A 119 7.76 8.18 11.82
CA THR A 119 8.41 9.32 11.17
C THR A 119 9.65 9.71 11.96
N PRO A 120 10.78 10.06 11.35
CA PRO A 120 11.00 10.23 9.90
C PRO A 120 11.40 8.95 9.15
N VAL A 121 11.62 7.84 9.85
CA VAL A 121 12.20 6.60 9.27
C VAL A 121 11.30 5.93 8.23
N ARG A 122 9.97 6.12 8.29
CA ARG A 122 8.99 5.53 7.36
C ARG A 122 9.06 4.00 7.31
N ASP A 123 9.33 3.35 8.45
CA ASP A 123 9.03 1.93 8.58
C ASP A 123 7.52 1.74 8.70
N TYR A 124 7.01 0.57 8.33
CA TYR A 124 5.57 0.28 8.26
C TYR A 124 4.78 1.27 7.39
N ASP A 125 5.38 1.76 6.30
CA ASP A 125 4.79 2.76 5.41
C ASP A 125 3.72 2.15 4.48
N ILE A 126 2.58 1.83 5.08
CA ILE A 126 1.44 1.19 4.40
C ILE A 126 0.11 1.66 4.99
N ALA A 127 -0.85 1.89 4.11
CA ALA A 127 -2.21 2.29 4.47
C ALA A 127 -3.24 1.67 3.53
N VAL A 128 -4.43 1.44 4.07
CA VAL A 128 -5.62 1.01 3.30
C VAL A 128 -6.64 2.13 3.33
N MET A 129 -7.12 2.53 2.16
CA MET A 129 -8.23 3.46 2.01
C MET A 129 -9.52 2.69 1.73
N THR A 130 -10.63 3.10 2.34
CA THR A 130 -11.97 2.57 2.05
C THR A 130 -12.74 3.60 1.23
N LEU A 131 -13.22 3.18 0.06
CA LEU A 131 -14.06 4.01 -0.81
C LEU A 131 -15.50 4.05 -0.27
N THR A 132 -16.16 5.18 -0.43
CA THR A 132 -17.58 5.35 -0.05
C THR A 132 -18.50 4.37 -0.78
N SER A 133 -18.20 4.05 -2.04
CA SER A 133 -18.95 3.13 -2.91
C SER A 133 -18.04 2.10 -3.57
N ARG A 134 -18.63 0.94 -3.93
CA ARG A 134 -17.91 -0.09 -4.70
C ARG A 134 -17.70 0.35 -6.14
N VAL A 135 -16.51 0.09 -6.68
CA VAL A 135 -16.23 0.29 -8.10
C VAL A 135 -16.82 -0.84 -8.93
N THR A 136 -17.11 -0.53 -10.20
CA THR A 136 -17.52 -1.51 -11.22
C THR A 136 -16.26 -2.02 -11.92
N LEU A 137 -16.06 -3.33 -11.94
CA LEU A 137 -14.92 -3.94 -12.61
C LEU A 137 -15.13 -3.94 -14.14
N THR A 138 -14.08 -3.63 -14.88
CA THR A 138 -14.04 -3.55 -16.35
C THR A 138 -12.67 -4.00 -16.84
N SER A 139 -12.40 -3.94 -18.15
CA SER A 139 -11.04 -4.13 -18.68
C SER A 139 -10.04 -3.08 -18.20
N ALA A 140 -10.52 -1.89 -17.80
CA ALA A 140 -9.71 -0.80 -17.27
C ALA A 140 -9.72 -0.73 -15.74
N VAL A 141 -10.56 -1.52 -15.05
CA VAL A 141 -10.70 -1.50 -13.60
C VAL A 141 -10.74 -2.94 -13.06
N ALA A 142 -9.66 -3.36 -12.42
CA ALA A 142 -9.53 -4.69 -11.81
C ALA A 142 -8.81 -4.61 -10.46
N THR A 143 -8.93 -5.67 -9.67
CA THR A 143 -8.25 -5.77 -8.37
C THR A 143 -6.87 -6.42 -8.55
N ALA A 144 -5.85 -5.88 -7.89
CA ALA A 144 -4.52 -6.46 -7.83
C ALA A 144 -4.53 -7.81 -7.08
N TYR A 145 -3.62 -8.70 -7.47
CA TYR A 145 -3.18 -9.78 -6.60
C TYR A 145 -2.11 -9.27 -5.66
N ILE A 146 -2.12 -9.70 -4.40
CA ILE A 146 -1.01 -9.49 -3.46
C ILE A 146 -0.31 -10.82 -3.17
N PRO A 147 0.98 -10.81 -2.82
CA PRO A 147 1.70 -12.02 -2.44
C PRO A 147 1.11 -12.65 -1.17
N SER A 148 1.20 -13.98 -1.08
CA SER A 148 1.04 -14.71 0.19
C SER A 148 1.97 -14.13 1.27
N ALA A 149 1.54 -14.20 2.54
CA ALA A 149 2.33 -13.72 3.67
C ALA A 149 3.71 -14.38 3.69
N GLY A 150 4.77 -13.58 3.82
CA GLY A 150 6.15 -14.05 3.83
C GLY A 150 6.70 -14.54 2.48
N ALA A 151 5.95 -14.41 1.37
CA ALA A 151 6.48 -14.75 0.06
C ALA A 151 7.70 -13.89 -0.29
N ASP A 152 8.74 -14.54 -0.80
CA ASP A 152 9.99 -13.90 -1.13
C ASP A 152 10.03 -13.42 -2.59
N VAL A 153 10.59 -12.24 -2.79
CA VAL A 153 10.86 -11.70 -4.13
C VAL A 153 12.36 -11.88 -4.36
N PRO A 154 12.78 -12.74 -5.31
CA PRO A 154 14.19 -13.03 -5.51
C PRO A 154 15.01 -11.78 -5.79
N ASP A 155 16.29 -11.82 -5.40
CA ASP A 155 17.26 -10.79 -5.79
C ASP A 155 17.37 -10.71 -7.32
N TYR A 156 17.60 -9.49 -7.83
CA TYR A 156 17.77 -9.22 -9.26
C TYR A 156 16.56 -9.64 -10.12
N ALA A 157 15.38 -9.77 -9.51
CA ALA A 157 14.16 -10.04 -10.21
C ALA A 157 13.70 -8.78 -10.97
N LEU A 158 13.31 -8.96 -12.23
CA LEU A 158 12.67 -7.92 -13.01
C LEU A 158 11.31 -7.55 -12.38
N VAL A 159 11.15 -6.26 -12.08
CA VAL A 159 9.94 -5.69 -11.50
C VAL A 159 9.57 -4.40 -12.23
N THR A 160 8.30 -4.04 -12.19
CA THR A 160 7.77 -2.87 -12.89
C THR A 160 7.11 -1.91 -11.91
N VAL A 161 7.58 -0.67 -11.88
CA VAL A 161 6.88 0.44 -11.21
C VAL A 161 5.89 1.03 -12.20
N VAL A 162 4.69 1.36 -11.75
CA VAL A 162 3.64 1.96 -12.60
C VAL A 162 3.09 3.20 -11.91
N GLY A 163 3.01 4.32 -12.64
CA GLY A 163 2.48 5.57 -12.08
C GLY A 163 2.51 6.77 -13.02
N TRP A 164 2.12 7.93 -12.49
CA TRP A 164 2.10 9.22 -13.19
C TRP A 164 3.14 10.20 -12.64
N GLY A 165 4.06 9.71 -11.80
CA GLY A 165 5.11 10.52 -11.21
C GLY A 165 6.05 11.15 -12.24
N ARG A 166 6.97 11.96 -11.74
CA ARG A 166 7.93 12.71 -12.56
C ARG A 166 8.73 11.76 -13.44
N THR A 167 8.81 12.09 -14.73
CA THR A 167 9.72 11.42 -15.68
C THR A 167 11.13 11.99 -15.65
N ASN A 168 11.36 13.08 -14.91
CA ASN A 168 12.67 13.70 -14.76
C ASN A 168 12.92 14.15 -13.31
N ALA A 169 14.04 13.71 -12.73
CA ALA A 169 14.41 13.99 -11.35
C ALA A 169 14.60 15.49 -11.04
N SER A 170 14.90 16.33 -12.05
CA SER A 170 15.08 17.78 -11.90
C SER A 170 13.81 18.60 -12.16
N SER A 171 12.70 17.96 -12.54
CA SER A 171 11.43 18.60 -12.87
C SER A 171 10.64 18.95 -11.60
N SER A 172 9.68 19.88 -11.63
CA SER A 172 8.79 20.16 -10.48
C SER A 172 7.63 19.14 -10.41
N VAL A 173 6.86 19.09 -9.30
CA VAL A 173 5.70 18.16 -9.17
C VAL A 173 4.62 18.51 -10.21
N ALA A 174 4.57 19.78 -10.64
CA ALA A 174 3.71 20.24 -11.72
C ALA A 174 4.04 19.66 -13.11
N GLN A 175 5.11 18.86 -13.23
CA GLN A 175 5.52 18.15 -14.45
C GLN A 175 5.34 16.63 -14.32
N ALA A 176 4.42 16.18 -13.47
CA ALA A 176 3.90 14.82 -13.49
C ALA A 176 3.51 14.43 -14.93
N SER A 177 3.71 13.17 -15.29
CA SER A 177 3.37 12.73 -16.65
C SER A 177 1.86 12.80 -16.85
N THR A 178 1.44 13.35 -17.99
CA THR A 178 0.02 13.45 -18.34
C THR A 178 -0.58 12.09 -18.69
N VAL A 179 0.25 11.07 -18.87
CA VAL A 179 -0.09 9.69 -19.24
C VAL A 179 0.57 8.73 -18.24
N LEU A 180 -0.10 7.60 -17.95
CA LEU A 180 0.44 6.53 -17.13
C LEU A 180 1.74 5.99 -17.73
N ASN A 181 2.76 5.78 -16.90
CA ASN A 181 4.02 5.20 -17.33
C ASN A 181 4.32 3.91 -16.57
N GLU A 182 5.15 3.10 -17.19
CA GLU A 182 5.79 1.95 -16.56
C GLU A 182 7.31 2.10 -16.66
N VAL A 183 8.01 1.62 -15.64
CA VAL A 183 9.46 1.50 -15.69
C VAL A 183 9.90 0.16 -15.11
N GLN A 184 10.69 -0.56 -15.90
CA GLN A 184 11.30 -1.81 -15.49
C GLN A 184 12.65 -1.57 -14.82
N ILE A 185 12.79 -2.13 -13.62
CA ILE A 185 13.98 -2.11 -12.76
C ILE A 185 14.16 -3.50 -12.13
N TYR A 186 15.22 -3.67 -11.34
CA TYR A 186 15.51 -4.95 -10.68
C TYR A 186 15.45 -4.81 -9.17
N THR A 187 14.97 -5.85 -8.50
CA THR A 187 15.12 -5.93 -7.04
C THR A 187 16.59 -5.99 -6.65
N VAL A 188 16.90 -5.41 -5.52
CA VAL A 188 18.24 -5.33 -4.96
C VAL A 188 18.30 -6.18 -3.71
N ASN A 189 19.39 -6.95 -3.58
CA ASN A 189 19.64 -7.73 -2.38
C ASN A 189 19.57 -6.85 -1.12
N GLN A 190 18.85 -7.35 -0.11
CA GLN A 190 18.55 -6.61 1.11
C GLN A 190 19.81 -6.09 1.82
N SER A 191 20.86 -6.90 1.94
CA SER A 191 22.09 -6.53 2.65
C SER A 191 22.89 -5.49 1.87
N VAL A 192 22.90 -5.59 0.53
CA VAL A 192 23.49 -4.58 -0.35
C VAL A 192 22.77 -3.24 -0.18
N CYS A 193 21.43 -3.24 -0.21
CA CYS A 193 20.66 -2.03 0.00
C CYS A 193 20.94 -1.40 1.38
N ALA A 194 20.91 -2.21 2.44
CA ALA A 194 21.19 -1.77 3.79
C ALA A 194 22.60 -1.18 3.94
N ALA A 195 23.62 -1.81 3.34
CA ALA A 195 25.00 -1.31 3.37
C ALA A 195 25.14 0.05 2.67
N ARG A 196 24.49 0.24 1.53
CA ARG A 196 24.53 1.52 0.81
C ARG A 196 23.85 2.64 1.59
N TYR A 197 22.71 2.36 2.20
CA TYR A 197 22.03 3.36 3.03
C TYR A 197 22.73 3.61 4.37
N ALA A 198 23.42 2.62 4.95
CA ALA A 198 24.31 2.83 6.09
C ALA A 198 25.46 3.79 5.74
N TYR A 199 26.07 3.63 4.56
CA TYR A 199 27.07 4.57 4.05
C TYR A 199 26.51 5.99 3.88
N LEU A 200 25.27 6.15 3.40
CA LEU A 200 24.62 7.46 3.34
C LEU A 200 24.46 8.09 4.73
N GLN A 201 24.01 7.30 5.71
CA GLN A 201 23.88 7.72 7.10
C GLN A 201 25.23 8.17 7.69
N GLU A 202 26.34 7.49 7.38
CA GLU A 202 27.68 7.90 7.80
C GLU A 202 28.07 9.28 7.24
N ILE A 203 27.65 9.59 6.01
CA ILE A 203 27.96 10.86 5.35
C ILE A 203 27.08 12.01 5.86
N THR A 204 25.79 11.78 6.05
CA THR A 204 24.83 12.85 6.36
C THR A 204 24.57 13.01 7.85
N GLY A 205 24.78 11.96 8.65
CA GLY A 205 24.39 11.89 10.06
C GLY A 205 22.90 11.58 10.30
N ASP A 206 22.10 11.46 9.25
CA ASP A 206 20.66 11.18 9.33
C ASP A 206 20.37 9.66 9.24
N PRO A 207 19.36 9.13 9.95
CA PRO A 207 19.06 7.71 9.93
C PRO A 207 18.34 7.27 8.64
N TYR A 208 18.91 6.26 7.95
CA TYR A 208 18.29 5.61 6.78
C TYR A 208 18.23 4.08 6.92
N PRO A 209 17.62 3.54 7.99
CA PRO A 209 17.64 2.10 8.22
C PRO A 209 16.78 1.37 7.18
N ILE A 210 17.33 0.29 6.62
CA ILE A 210 16.61 -0.64 5.73
C ILE A 210 16.14 -1.83 6.56
N THR A 211 14.84 -1.93 6.80
CA THR A 211 14.21 -2.97 7.64
C THR A 211 13.72 -4.15 6.80
N SER A 212 13.39 -5.28 7.44
CA SER A 212 12.79 -6.45 6.75
C SER A 212 11.41 -6.17 6.15
N ASN A 213 10.77 -5.08 6.55
CA ASN A 213 9.50 -4.60 6.00
C ASN A 213 9.68 -3.88 4.65
N MET A 214 10.92 -3.68 4.22
CA MET A 214 11.26 -2.95 3.01
C MET A 214 11.81 -3.90 1.94
N LEU A 215 11.65 -3.48 0.68
CA LEU A 215 12.19 -4.08 -0.53
C LEU A 215 12.85 -2.96 -1.33
N CYS A 216 14.08 -3.16 -1.79
CA CYS A 216 14.78 -2.19 -2.61
C CYS A 216 14.75 -2.59 -4.08
N ALA A 217 14.62 -1.62 -4.98
CA ALA A 217 14.70 -1.87 -6.41
C ALA A 217 15.29 -0.67 -7.16
N GLY A 218 16.02 -0.94 -8.24
CA GLY A 218 16.65 0.08 -9.07
C GLY A 218 17.60 -0.51 -10.11
N LEU A 219 18.25 0.36 -10.88
CA LEU A 219 19.40 0.02 -11.70
C LEU A 219 20.68 0.39 -10.95
N LEU A 220 21.16 -0.50 -10.07
CA LEU A 220 22.37 -0.21 -9.32
C LEU A 220 23.57 0.03 -10.24
N ASP A 221 24.39 1.00 -9.84
CA ASP A 221 25.66 1.40 -10.47
C ASP A 221 25.51 1.99 -11.89
N VAL A 222 24.28 2.08 -12.37
CA VAL A 222 23.91 2.71 -13.65
C VAL A 222 22.99 3.90 -13.43
N GLY A 223 21.99 3.77 -12.55
CA GLY A 223 20.97 4.78 -12.30
C GLY A 223 20.06 5.01 -13.50
N GLY A 224 19.45 6.19 -13.58
CA GLY A 224 18.65 6.64 -14.73
C GLY A 224 17.24 6.06 -14.85
N LYS A 225 16.84 5.12 -13.96
CA LYS A 225 15.47 4.62 -13.83
C LYS A 225 15.07 4.45 -12.37
N ASP A 226 13.88 4.90 -12.01
CA ASP A 226 13.34 4.79 -10.66
C ASP A 226 11.84 5.14 -10.61
N ALA A 227 11.20 4.85 -9.48
CA ALA A 227 10.01 5.57 -9.06
C ALA A 227 10.41 7.01 -8.67
N CYS A 228 9.56 8.00 -8.92
CA CYS A 228 9.86 9.37 -8.51
C CYS A 228 8.64 10.09 -7.92
N GLN A 229 8.78 11.39 -7.65
CA GLN A 229 7.73 12.19 -7.03
C GLN A 229 6.40 12.06 -7.80
N GLY A 230 5.32 11.75 -7.10
CA GLY A 230 4.00 11.44 -7.67
C GLY A 230 3.73 9.95 -7.89
N ASP A 231 4.75 9.09 -7.80
CA ASP A 231 4.58 7.63 -7.76
C ASP A 231 4.43 7.08 -6.33
N SER A 232 4.67 7.91 -5.30
CA SER A 232 4.48 7.56 -3.88
C SER A 232 3.17 6.82 -3.64
N GLY A 233 3.21 5.69 -2.93
CA GLY A 233 2.03 4.83 -2.71
C GLY A 233 1.61 3.99 -3.91
N GLY A 234 2.21 4.21 -5.09
CA GLY A 234 1.96 3.46 -6.31
C GLY A 234 2.53 2.03 -6.29
N PRO A 235 2.11 1.19 -7.24
CA PRO A 235 2.45 -0.22 -7.27
C PRO A 235 3.86 -0.52 -7.83
N LEU A 236 4.56 -1.45 -7.16
CA LEU A 236 5.66 -2.23 -7.72
C LEU A 236 5.18 -3.65 -8.00
N VAL A 237 5.29 -4.08 -9.26
CA VAL A 237 4.63 -5.28 -9.78
C VAL A 237 5.64 -6.31 -10.28
N ARG A 238 5.38 -7.58 -9.99
CA ARG A 238 6.10 -8.73 -10.56
C ARG A 238 5.10 -9.77 -11.08
N GLY A 239 5.14 -10.07 -12.37
CA GLY A 239 4.23 -11.06 -12.97
C GLY A 239 2.74 -10.76 -12.72
N GLY A 240 2.36 -9.49 -12.70
CA GLY A 240 0.98 -9.06 -12.39
C GLY A 240 0.60 -9.03 -10.89
N VAL A 241 1.54 -9.34 -9.99
CA VAL A 241 1.34 -9.34 -8.54
C VAL A 241 1.96 -8.08 -7.92
N LEU A 242 1.23 -7.42 -7.01
CA LEU A 242 1.67 -6.24 -6.26
C LEU A 242 2.65 -6.64 -5.16
N VAL A 243 3.95 -6.61 -5.47
CA VAL A 243 5.02 -7.04 -4.55
C VAL A 243 5.54 -5.93 -3.66
N GLY A 244 5.35 -4.67 -4.06
CA GLY A 244 5.79 -3.51 -3.31
C GLY A 244 4.89 -2.29 -3.47
N VAL A 245 5.00 -1.36 -2.53
CA VAL A 245 4.38 -0.02 -2.56
C VAL A 245 5.49 1.03 -2.52
N VAL A 246 5.51 1.97 -3.46
CA VAL A 246 6.53 3.05 -3.51
C VAL A 246 6.51 3.84 -2.21
N SER A 247 7.66 3.96 -1.52
CA SER A 247 7.73 4.53 -0.17
C SER A 247 8.68 5.74 -0.09
N TRP A 248 9.98 5.53 -0.28
CA TRP A 248 10.98 6.60 -0.21
C TRP A 248 12.25 6.26 -0.99
N GLY A 249 13.17 7.22 -1.10
CA GLY A 249 14.45 7.06 -1.77
C GLY A 249 15.34 8.28 -1.54
N TRP A 250 16.66 8.11 -1.74
CA TRP A 250 17.58 9.26 -1.72
C TRP A 250 17.66 9.85 -3.12
N GLY A 251 16.83 10.85 -3.42
CA GLY A 251 16.62 11.31 -4.78
C GLY A 251 15.92 10.26 -5.66
N CYS A 252 15.83 10.53 -6.95
CA CYS A 252 15.30 9.58 -7.93
C CYS A 252 16.41 9.15 -8.88
N ALA A 253 16.40 7.87 -9.27
CA ALA A 253 17.25 7.33 -10.32
C ALA A 253 18.76 7.43 -10.02
N GLN A 254 19.11 7.40 -8.73
CA GLN A 254 20.49 7.38 -8.29
C GLN A 254 21.15 6.04 -8.61
N PRO A 255 22.41 6.03 -9.10
CA PRO A 255 23.15 4.81 -9.33
C PRO A 255 23.50 4.09 -8.02
N LEU A 256 23.79 4.87 -6.97
CA LEU A 256 24.23 4.29 -5.70
C LEU A 256 23.05 3.89 -4.81
N PHE A 257 22.02 4.73 -4.69
CA PHE A 257 20.92 4.50 -3.73
C PHE A 257 19.66 4.04 -4.47
N PRO A 258 19.26 2.76 -4.38
CA PRO A 258 18.04 2.28 -5.01
C PRO A 258 16.80 2.85 -4.34
N GLY A 259 15.68 2.90 -5.06
CA GLY A 259 14.39 3.22 -4.46
C GLY A 259 13.97 2.18 -3.42
N VAL A 260 13.27 2.64 -2.38
CA VAL A 260 12.78 1.83 -1.27
C VAL A 260 11.26 1.73 -1.32
N PHE A 261 10.79 0.49 -1.24
CA PHE A 261 9.39 0.12 -1.34
C PHE A 261 8.99 -0.62 -0.06
N THR A 262 7.76 -0.45 0.38
CA THR A 262 7.17 -1.32 1.41
C THR A 262 6.99 -2.72 0.81
N ARG A 263 7.52 -3.75 1.48
CA ARG A 263 7.40 -5.16 1.09
C ARG A 263 5.99 -5.67 1.42
N VAL A 264 5.14 -5.85 0.40
CA VAL A 264 3.72 -6.19 0.60
C VAL A 264 3.55 -7.54 1.31
N SER A 265 4.40 -8.53 1.02
CA SER A 265 4.32 -9.85 1.65
C SER A 265 4.57 -9.83 3.16
N ALA A 266 5.23 -8.80 3.69
CA ALA A 266 5.38 -8.60 5.14
C ALA A 266 4.09 -8.13 5.80
N PHE A 267 3.15 -7.58 5.02
CA PHE A 267 1.91 -6.97 5.50
C PHE A 267 0.65 -7.69 5.04
N THR A 268 0.74 -8.80 4.28
CA THR A 268 -0.43 -9.53 3.76
C THR A 268 -1.49 -9.83 4.82
N THR A 269 -1.07 -10.29 6.01
CA THR A 269 -1.99 -10.56 7.13
C THR A 269 -2.69 -9.29 7.59
N TRP A 270 -1.94 -8.22 7.84
CA TRP A 270 -2.49 -6.92 8.23
C TRP A 270 -3.45 -6.34 7.18
N ILE A 271 -3.12 -6.48 5.89
CA ILE A 271 -4.00 -6.03 4.79
C ILE A 271 -5.33 -6.81 4.81
N ASN A 272 -5.27 -8.13 4.99
CA ASN A 272 -6.46 -8.98 5.07
C ASN A 272 -7.34 -8.64 6.28
N ASP A 273 -6.73 -8.47 7.45
CA ASP A 273 -7.43 -8.10 8.69
C ASP A 273 -8.11 -6.74 8.54
N THR A 274 -7.41 -5.77 7.95
CA THR A 274 -7.93 -4.42 7.67
C THR A 274 -9.15 -4.44 6.75
N VAL A 275 -9.06 -5.14 5.63
CA VAL A 275 -10.18 -5.23 4.68
C VAL A 275 -11.37 -6.02 5.24
N SER A 276 -11.11 -6.94 6.17
CA SER A 276 -12.16 -7.73 6.83
C SER A 276 -12.82 -7.00 8.01
N GLY A 277 -12.36 -5.80 8.36
CA GLY A 277 -12.87 -5.02 9.48
C GLY A 277 -12.48 -5.57 10.85
N VAL A 278 -11.42 -6.38 10.92
CA VAL A 278 -10.89 -6.87 12.20
C VAL A 278 -10.24 -5.69 12.94
N PRO A 279 -10.64 -5.40 14.20
CA PRO A 279 -10.03 -4.32 14.96
C PRO A 279 -8.55 -4.61 15.21
N HIS A 280 -7.69 -3.68 14.83
CA HIS A 280 -6.28 -3.75 15.19
C HIS A 280 -6.10 -3.22 16.60
N ALA A 281 -5.43 -3.99 17.46
CA ALA A 281 -5.04 -3.52 18.77
C ALA A 281 -4.09 -2.32 18.60
N ARG A 282 -4.57 -1.11 18.91
CA ARG A 282 -3.66 0.01 19.18
C ARG A 282 -2.94 -0.35 20.47
N ILE A 283 -1.63 -0.57 20.42
CA ILE A 283 -0.82 -0.57 21.64
C ILE A 283 -0.74 0.89 22.09
N ASN A 284 -1.82 1.37 22.72
CA ASN A 284 -1.71 2.55 23.55
C ASN A 284 -0.88 2.12 24.76
N ALA A 285 0.33 2.66 24.89
CA ALA A 285 1.01 2.64 26.17
C ALA A 285 0.03 3.24 27.21
N ALA A 286 -0.27 2.46 28.24
CA ALA A 286 -1.24 2.73 29.32
C ALA A 286 -2.73 2.43 29.00
N ALA A 287 -3.10 1.15 29.09
CA ALA A 287 -4.36 0.77 29.73
C ALA A 287 -4.17 -0.60 30.40
N SER A 288 -3.89 -0.59 31.70
CA SER A 288 -3.97 -1.77 32.55
C SER A 288 -5.43 -2.24 32.60
N VAL A 289 -5.73 -3.33 31.90
CA VAL A 289 -7.02 -4.03 32.03
C VAL A 289 -6.98 -4.81 33.34
N GLN A 290 -7.61 -4.27 34.39
CA GLN A 290 -7.93 -5.07 35.57
C GLN A 290 -9.11 -6.01 35.23
N LEU A 291 -8.81 -7.30 35.17
CA LEU A 291 -9.81 -8.34 35.01
C LEU A 291 -10.49 -8.58 36.37
N ASN A 292 -11.68 -8.00 36.59
CA ASN A 292 -12.49 -8.36 37.76
C ASN A 292 -13.11 -9.74 37.54
N LEU A 293 -12.51 -10.75 38.18
CA LEU A 293 -13.05 -12.10 38.24
C LEU A 293 -14.29 -12.11 39.15
N ILE A 294 -15.49 -12.13 38.57
CA ILE A 294 -16.72 -12.39 39.33
C ILE A 294 -16.86 -13.91 39.50
N ILE A 295 -16.47 -14.42 40.67
CA ILE A 295 -16.68 -15.81 41.06
C ILE A 295 -18.12 -15.94 41.56
N PHE A 296 -18.99 -16.59 40.79
CA PHE A 296 -20.29 -17.06 41.28
C PHE A 296 -20.08 -18.37 42.05
N THR A 297 -20.15 -18.33 43.38
CA THR A 297 -20.27 -19.52 44.21
C THR A 297 -21.70 -20.04 44.13
N ILE A 298 -21.91 -21.15 43.43
CA ILE A 298 -23.16 -21.91 43.47
C ILE A 298 -23.20 -22.66 44.81
N GLY A 299 -23.98 -22.15 45.76
CA GLY A 299 -24.30 -22.86 46.99
C GLY A 299 -25.28 -24.00 46.71
N LEU A 300 -24.82 -25.24 46.79
CA LEU A 300 -25.68 -26.42 46.85
C LEU A 300 -26.34 -26.49 48.22
N ILE A 301 -27.64 -26.16 48.26
CA ILE A 301 -28.49 -26.41 49.43
C ILE A 301 -28.83 -27.90 49.44
N PHE A 302 -28.23 -28.67 50.35
CA PHE A 302 -28.70 -30.01 50.68
C PHE A 302 -29.87 -29.90 51.66
N ILE A 303 -31.05 -30.34 51.22
CA ILE A 303 -32.20 -30.56 52.10
C ILE A 303 -32.06 -31.98 52.67
N ARG A 304 -31.96 -32.06 54.00
CA ARG A 304 -32.47 -33.19 54.78
C ARG A 304 -33.09 -32.67 56.06
#